data_AF-A0A072UJE0-F1
#
_entry.id   AF-A0A072UJE0-F1
#
_cell.length_a   1.000
_cell.length_b   1.000
_cell.length_c   1.000
_cell.angle_alpha   90.00
_cell.angle_beta   90.00
_cell.angle_gamma   90.00
#
_symmetry.space_group_name_H-M   'P 1'
#
loop_
_entity.id
_entity.type
_entity.pdbx_description
1 polymer ?
#
loop_
_entity_poly.entity_id
_entity_poly.type
_entity_poly.pdbx_seq_one_letter_code
_entity_poly.pdbx_strand_id
1 'polypeptide(L)'
;MRAGSGPAPGMLLGKTESYRNEKDPEAVQGQSAILKAVWGVTLTEETQIINLLVLERENLHESEMTVLSSNANYTLAFIRRQANRVSHSLARAFILHASPVISGSLYVSLCNEYRPEKEIPYCLSLLKADSRITLAKNYHDLSKYILEMASRDAFSVKTYLTLLAKRYPSDKAIGECIYLTYATTTGALNSALDKLDNDPHGARDSAITAAFGAADCDKAFQNDTVVHDPAIHIRNNEVFFISVMASLGIIHLF
;
A
#
# COMPACT_ATOMS: atom_id res chain seq x y z
N MET A 1 48.79 -59.73 -8.37
CA MET A 1 48.39 -59.59 -6.95
C MET A 1 47.20 -58.66 -6.88
N ARG A 2 46.10 -59.12 -6.23
CA ARG A 2 44.88 -58.43 -5.74
C ARG A 2 44.02 -57.66 -6.77
N ALA A 3 42.78 -58.06 -7.08
CA ALA A 3 41.53 -58.09 -6.26
C ALA A 3 41.14 -56.70 -5.76
N GLY A 4 39.92 -56.17 -5.86
CA GLY A 4 38.61 -56.66 -6.31
C GLY A 4 37.53 -55.66 -5.85
N SER A 5 36.28 -55.94 -6.26
CA SER A 5 35.00 -55.63 -5.56
C SER A 5 34.55 -54.18 -5.30
N GLY A 6 33.44 -53.79 -5.97
CA GLY A 6 32.15 -53.56 -5.29
C GLY A 6 31.71 -52.11 -5.03
N PRO A 7 30.47 -51.73 -5.42
CA PRO A 7 29.81 -50.49 -4.99
C PRO A 7 28.86 -50.73 -3.80
N ALA A 8 28.57 -49.68 -3.00
CA ALA A 8 27.30 -49.32 -2.35
C ALA A 8 27.54 -48.38 -1.12
N PRO A 9 26.54 -47.99 -0.31
CA PRO A 9 25.82 -46.71 -0.39
C PRO A 9 25.96 -45.86 0.91
N GLY A 10 25.64 -44.57 0.85
CA GLY A 10 25.68 -43.71 2.03
C GLY A 10 24.76 -42.50 1.92
N MET A 11 23.49 -42.70 2.28
CA MET A 11 22.56 -41.63 2.65
C MET A 11 23.14 -40.84 3.84
N LEU A 12 23.14 -39.52 3.74
CA LEU A 12 23.09 -38.65 4.92
C LEU A 12 22.06 -37.55 4.65
N LEU A 13 20.88 -37.74 5.26
CA LEU A 13 19.89 -36.70 5.48
C LEU A 13 20.52 -35.58 6.31
N GLY A 14 20.79 -34.45 5.67
CA GLY A 14 20.98 -33.17 6.35
C GLY A 14 19.61 -32.60 6.73
N LYS A 15 19.39 -32.42 8.03
CA LYS A 15 18.16 -31.89 8.63
C LYS A 15 17.77 -30.56 8.01
N THR A 16 16.54 -30.47 7.51
CA THR A 16 15.86 -29.21 7.28
C THR A 16 15.45 -28.66 8.64
N GLU A 17 16.18 -27.67 9.14
CA GLU A 17 15.70 -26.83 10.24
C GLU A 17 14.51 -26.02 9.73
N SER A 18 13.33 -26.45 10.15
CA SER A 18 12.08 -25.72 10.03
C SER A 18 12.18 -24.46 10.88
N TYR A 19 12.63 -23.37 10.26
CA TYR A 19 12.41 -22.03 10.81
C TYR A 19 10.92 -21.75 10.72
N ARG A 20 10.28 -21.84 11.88
CA ARG A 20 8.88 -21.47 12.10
C ARG A 20 8.82 -19.95 11.92
N ASN A 21 8.23 -19.47 10.82
CA ASN A 21 7.96 -18.06 10.59
C ASN A 21 7.03 -17.56 11.70
N GLU A 22 7.62 -16.93 12.70
CA GLU A 22 6.93 -16.10 13.66
C GLU A 22 6.42 -14.88 12.88
N LYS A 23 5.11 -14.80 12.77
CA LYS A 23 4.39 -13.81 11.98
C LYS A 23 4.64 -12.45 12.63
N ASP A 24 5.45 -11.61 12.00
CA ASP A 24 5.83 -10.30 12.53
C ASP A 24 4.58 -9.43 12.75
N PRO A 25 4.23 -9.07 14.00
CA PRO A 25 3.01 -8.31 14.30
C PRO A 25 3.07 -6.86 13.79
N GLU A 26 4.23 -6.37 13.38
CA GLU A 26 4.42 -4.99 12.94
C GLU A 26 3.76 -4.68 11.58
N ALA A 27 3.69 -5.66 10.67
CA ALA A 27 3.12 -5.47 9.33
C ALA A 27 1.59 -5.24 9.38
N VAL A 28 0.89 -5.92 10.29
CA VAL A 28 -0.56 -5.75 10.51
C VAL A 28 -0.84 -4.42 11.23
N GLN A 29 0.06 -4.00 12.12
CA GLN A 29 -0.07 -2.77 12.88
C GLN A 29 0.14 -1.51 12.03
N GLY A 30 0.98 -1.59 10.99
CA GLY A 30 1.15 -0.52 10.01
C GLY A 30 -0.15 -0.19 9.26
N GLN A 31 -0.82 -1.20 8.70
CA GLN A 31 -2.06 -1.00 7.93
C GLN A 31 -3.22 -0.44 8.79
N SER A 32 -3.33 -0.86 10.05
CA SER A 32 -4.33 -0.32 10.99
C SER A 32 -4.05 1.14 11.40
N ALA A 33 -2.78 1.52 11.57
CA ALA A 33 -2.41 2.91 11.84
C ALA A 33 -2.71 3.84 10.65
N ILE A 34 -2.61 3.33 9.42
CA ILE A 34 -2.94 4.04 8.17
C ILE A 34 -4.45 4.23 8.00
N LEU A 35 -5.26 3.21 8.32
CA LEU A 35 -6.73 3.33 8.35
C LEU A 35 -7.19 4.45 9.30
N LYS A 36 -6.52 4.55 10.46
CA LYS A 36 -6.73 5.66 11.40
C LYS A 36 -6.28 7.01 10.84
N ALA A 37 -5.09 7.08 10.24
CA ALA A 37 -4.52 8.34 9.74
C ALA A 37 -5.23 8.88 8.49
N VAL A 38 -5.67 8.00 7.59
CA VAL A 38 -6.26 8.38 6.29
C VAL A 38 -7.79 8.50 6.36
N TRP A 39 -8.45 7.71 7.21
CA TRP A 39 -9.92 7.64 7.28
C TRP A 39 -10.52 7.97 8.67
N GLY A 40 -9.71 8.22 9.70
CA GLY A 40 -10.20 8.56 11.04
C GLY A 40 -10.93 7.42 11.76
N VAL A 41 -10.85 6.18 11.26
CA VAL A 41 -11.59 5.02 11.79
C VAL A 41 -10.91 4.50 13.04
N THR A 42 -11.60 4.48 14.19
CA THR A 42 -11.07 3.90 15.43
C THR A 42 -11.27 2.37 15.46
N LEU A 43 -10.32 1.63 16.05
CA LEU A 43 -10.30 0.14 16.14
C LEU A 43 -11.60 -0.48 16.71
N THR A 44 -12.41 0.30 17.41
CA THR A 44 -13.69 -0.11 17.99
C THR A 44 -14.78 -0.38 16.94
N GLU A 45 -14.70 0.25 15.76
CA GLU A 45 -15.68 0.03 14.67
C GLU A 45 -15.30 -1.16 13.77
N GLU A 46 -14.00 -1.44 13.59
CA GLU A 46 -13.53 -2.62 12.83
C GLU A 46 -13.97 -3.93 13.49
N THR A 47 -13.97 -3.98 14.82
CA THR A 47 -14.31 -5.21 15.57
C THR A 47 -15.80 -5.54 15.46
N GLN A 48 -16.68 -4.54 15.32
CA GLN A 48 -18.12 -4.77 15.16
C GLN A 48 -18.48 -5.24 13.74
N ILE A 49 -17.82 -4.70 12.71
CA ILE A 49 -18.03 -5.12 11.31
C ILE A 49 -17.46 -6.52 11.08
N ILE A 50 -16.29 -6.84 11.65
CA ILE A 50 -15.70 -8.19 11.55
C ILE A 50 -16.57 -9.21 12.27
N ASN A 51 -17.11 -8.90 13.46
CA ASN A 51 -18.01 -9.82 14.17
C ASN A 51 -19.34 -10.06 13.42
N LEU A 52 -19.88 -9.05 12.72
CA LEU A 52 -21.06 -9.22 11.87
C LEU A 52 -20.77 -10.12 10.64
N LEU A 53 -19.59 -9.99 10.03
CA LEU A 53 -19.19 -10.79 8.87
C LEU A 53 -18.74 -12.21 9.23
N VAL A 54 -18.21 -12.43 10.44
CA VAL A 54 -17.84 -13.75 10.95
C VAL A 54 -19.08 -14.58 11.31
N LEU A 55 -20.14 -13.96 11.82
CA LEU A 55 -21.42 -14.63 12.13
C LEU A 55 -22.17 -15.12 10.88
N GLU A 56 -21.97 -14.48 9.72
CA GLU A 56 -22.64 -14.86 8.46
C GLU A 56 -21.88 -15.95 7.67
N ARG A 57 -20.60 -16.18 8.03
CA ARG A 57 -19.70 -17.15 7.37
C ARG A 57 -19.95 -18.61 7.78
N GLU A 58 -20.62 -18.86 8.90
CA GLU A 58 -20.83 -20.23 9.41
C GLU A 58 -21.98 -21.00 8.71
N ASN A 59 -22.65 -20.42 7.70
CA ASN A 59 -23.90 -20.99 7.16
C ASN A 59 -24.01 -21.15 5.62
N LEU A 60 -22.94 -20.99 4.81
CA LEU A 60 -23.10 -21.02 3.35
C LEU A 60 -22.17 -21.99 2.60
N HIS A 61 -22.74 -22.64 1.59
CA HIS A 61 -22.16 -23.72 0.80
C HIS A 61 -21.27 -23.18 -0.35
N GLU A 62 -20.29 -23.97 -0.77
CA GLU A 62 -19.10 -23.58 -1.56
C GLU A 62 -19.37 -22.89 -2.92
N SER A 63 -20.57 -23.01 -3.51
CA SER A 63 -20.94 -22.38 -4.80
C SER A 63 -21.35 -20.90 -4.70
N GLU A 64 -21.65 -20.38 -3.50
CA GLU A 64 -22.07 -18.98 -3.30
C GLU A 64 -20.89 -18.03 -3.00
N MET A 65 -19.71 -18.60 -2.72
CA MET A 65 -18.53 -17.88 -2.24
C MET A 65 -17.89 -16.96 -3.31
N THR A 66 -18.01 -17.32 -4.59
CA THR A 66 -17.42 -16.53 -5.70
C THR A 66 -18.24 -15.27 -6.01
N VAL A 67 -19.58 -15.37 -5.96
CA VAL A 67 -20.50 -14.23 -6.14
C VAL A 67 -20.48 -13.32 -4.91
N LEU A 68 -20.29 -13.89 -3.71
CA LEU A 68 -20.10 -13.13 -2.47
C LEU A 68 -18.77 -12.36 -2.45
N SER A 69 -17.67 -12.86 -3.02
CA SER A 69 -16.39 -12.12 -3.03
C SER A 69 -16.45 -10.83 -3.86
N SER A 70 -17.14 -10.87 -5.00
CA SER A 70 -17.35 -9.71 -5.85
C SER A 70 -18.29 -8.71 -5.18
N ASN A 71 -19.40 -9.18 -4.62
CA ASN A 71 -20.36 -8.32 -3.89
C ASN A 71 -19.80 -7.77 -2.57
N ALA A 72 -18.92 -8.49 -1.87
CA ALA A 72 -18.27 -8.03 -0.65
C ALA A 72 -17.29 -6.89 -0.97
N ASN A 73 -16.55 -6.97 -2.08
CA ASN A 73 -15.67 -5.89 -2.53
C ASN A 73 -16.47 -4.64 -2.94
N TYR A 74 -17.61 -4.80 -3.62
CA TYR A 74 -18.51 -3.69 -3.94
C TYR A 74 -19.15 -3.07 -2.69
N THR A 75 -19.55 -3.90 -1.73
CA THR A 75 -20.15 -3.45 -0.47
C THR A 75 -19.12 -2.75 0.42
N LEU A 76 -17.88 -3.26 0.49
CA LEU A 76 -16.76 -2.58 1.17
C LEU A 76 -16.42 -1.25 0.50
N ALA A 77 -16.41 -1.18 -0.83
CA ALA A 77 -16.19 0.06 -1.56
C ALA A 77 -17.33 1.07 -1.32
N PHE A 78 -18.57 0.61 -1.23
CA PHE A 78 -19.74 1.45 -0.93
C PHE A 78 -19.74 1.94 0.52
N ILE A 79 -19.46 1.07 1.49
CA ILE A 79 -19.32 1.42 2.91
C ILE A 79 -18.15 2.40 3.11
N ARG A 80 -17.01 2.20 2.43
CA ARG A 80 -15.88 3.15 2.42
C ARG A 80 -16.28 4.53 1.86
N ARG A 81 -17.08 4.57 0.79
CA ARG A 81 -17.61 5.83 0.22
C ARG A 81 -18.57 6.54 1.17
N GLN A 82 -19.38 5.80 1.93
CA GLN A 82 -20.31 6.40 2.91
C GLN A 82 -19.59 6.87 4.19
N ALA A 83 -18.60 6.12 4.68
CA ALA A 83 -17.78 6.53 5.82
C ALA A 83 -16.99 7.82 5.54
N ASN A 84 -16.46 7.99 4.31
CA ASN A 84 -15.84 9.24 3.88
C ASN A 84 -16.82 10.42 3.90
N ARG A 85 -18.10 10.25 3.53
CA ARG A 85 -19.08 11.35 3.57
C ARG A 85 -19.40 11.83 4.98
N VAL A 86 -19.42 10.92 5.97
CA VAL A 86 -19.75 11.26 7.36
C VAL A 86 -18.55 11.92 8.07
N SER A 87 -17.32 11.46 7.81
CA SER A 87 -16.10 12.05 8.38
C SER A 87 -15.86 13.51 7.94
N HIS A 88 -16.22 13.86 6.70
CA HIS A 88 -16.13 15.24 6.20
C HIS A 88 -17.08 16.24 6.89
N SER A 89 -18.18 15.77 7.50
CA SER A 89 -19.10 16.65 8.23
C SER A 89 -18.59 17.03 9.62
N LEU A 90 -17.68 16.22 10.20
CA LEU A 90 -17.09 16.48 11.53
C LEU A 90 -15.77 17.24 11.45
N ALA A 91 -15.00 17.11 10.36
CA ALA A 91 -13.74 17.84 10.16
C ALA A 91 -13.91 19.36 9.98
N ARG A 92 -15.09 19.83 9.56
CA ARG A 92 -15.39 21.27 9.40
C ARG A 92 -15.49 22.06 10.71
N ALA A 93 -15.54 21.39 11.86
CA ALA A 93 -15.74 22.06 13.15
C ALA A 93 -14.44 22.52 13.86
N PHE A 94 -13.24 22.18 13.35
CA PHE A 94 -11.99 22.37 14.11
C PHE A 94 -10.92 23.30 13.50
N ILE A 95 -11.18 23.99 12.38
CA ILE A 95 -10.17 24.88 11.77
C ILE A 95 -10.54 26.36 11.95
N LEU A 96 -10.38 26.86 13.18
CA LEU A 96 -10.19 28.29 13.46
C LEU A 96 -9.07 28.48 14.49
N HIS A 97 -7.92 27.89 14.21
CA HIS A 97 -6.66 28.32 14.83
C HIS A 97 -5.69 28.58 13.69
N ALA A 98 -5.52 29.86 13.35
CA ALA A 98 -4.39 30.31 12.55
C ALA A 98 -3.12 29.92 13.32
N SER A 99 -2.59 28.74 12.99
CA SER A 99 -1.32 28.29 13.53
C SER A 99 -0.24 29.26 13.03
N PRO A 100 0.73 29.64 13.88
CA PRO A 100 1.82 30.49 13.46
C PRO A 100 2.48 29.79 12.27
N VAL A 101 2.58 30.51 11.15
CA VAL A 101 3.36 30.08 9.99
C VAL A 101 4.81 29.99 10.46
N ILE A 102 5.19 28.83 11.00
CA ILE A 102 6.57 28.41 10.99
C ILE A 102 6.91 28.39 9.50
N SER A 103 7.90 29.19 9.11
CA SER A 103 8.44 29.29 7.75
C SER A 103 9.10 27.97 7.32
N GLY A 104 8.35 26.86 7.37
CA GLY A 104 8.73 25.53 6.94
C GLY A 104 8.21 25.29 5.53
N SER A 105 9.01 24.61 4.72
CA SER A 105 8.61 24.14 3.39
C SER A 105 7.39 23.22 3.48
N LEU A 106 6.47 23.29 2.50
CA LEU A 106 5.20 22.57 2.53
C LEU A 106 5.34 21.05 2.71
N TYR A 107 6.36 20.42 2.12
CA TYR A 107 6.59 18.98 2.31
C TYR A 107 6.94 18.60 3.76
N VAL A 108 7.55 19.51 4.53
CA VAL A 108 7.83 19.29 5.96
C VAL A 108 6.53 19.32 6.74
N SER A 109 5.67 20.31 6.47
CA SER A 109 4.33 20.37 7.06
C SER A 109 3.53 19.12 6.74
N LEU A 110 3.53 18.69 5.47
CA LEU A 110 2.86 17.47 5.03
C LEU A 110 3.39 16.22 5.72
N CYS A 111 4.71 16.05 5.84
CA CYS A 111 5.29 14.93 6.57
C CYS A 111 4.91 14.95 8.06
N ASN A 112 4.82 16.13 8.67
CA ASN A 112 4.41 16.27 10.08
C ASN A 112 2.91 15.98 10.30
N GLU A 113 2.07 16.03 9.26
CA GLU A 113 0.68 15.61 9.31
C GLU A 113 0.55 14.08 9.29
N TYR A 114 1.53 13.37 8.72
CA TYR A 114 1.51 11.92 8.68
C TYR A 114 1.54 11.32 10.10
N ARG A 115 0.74 10.27 10.29
CA ARG A 115 0.74 9.45 11.50
C ARG A 115 0.94 8.00 11.07
N PRO A 116 1.92 7.28 11.64
CA PRO A 116 2.59 7.55 12.92
C PRO A 116 3.83 8.46 12.84
N GLU A 117 4.10 9.22 13.91
CA GLU A 117 5.20 10.22 13.99
C GLU A 117 6.60 9.62 13.80
N LYS A 118 6.78 8.34 14.09
CA LYS A 118 8.05 7.62 13.88
C LYS A 118 8.50 7.59 12.42
N GLU A 119 7.57 7.76 11.48
CA GLU A 119 7.84 7.72 10.02
C GLU A 119 8.17 9.10 9.44
N ILE A 120 8.12 10.18 10.25
CA ILE A 120 8.44 11.54 9.78
C ILE A 120 9.86 11.63 9.18
N PRO A 121 10.93 11.07 9.80
CA PRO A 121 12.27 11.11 9.21
C PRO A 121 12.33 10.40 7.85
N TYR A 122 11.61 9.28 7.70
CA TYR A 122 11.53 8.55 6.45
C TYR A 122 10.80 9.37 5.39
N CYS A 123 9.64 9.94 5.72
CA CYS A 123 8.90 10.85 4.84
C CYS A 123 9.77 12.00 4.32
N LEU A 124 10.46 12.70 5.23
CA LEU A 124 11.35 13.79 4.87
C LEU A 124 12.48 13.33 3.97
N SER A 125 13.05 12.15 4.24
CA SER A 125 14.15 11.59 3.44
C SER A 125 13.73 11.21 2.03
N LEU A 126 12.50 10.70 1.88
CA LEU A 126 11.95 10.24 0.62
C LEU A 126 11.51 11.42 -0.25
N LEU A 127 10.72 12.34 0.32
CA LEU A 127 10.17 13.47 -0.42
C LEU A 127 11.25 14.50 -0.83
N LYS A 128 12.30 14.68 -0.02
CA LYS A 128 13.40 15.60 -0.37
C LYS A 128 14.25 15.13 -1.54
N ALA A 129 14.10 13.88 -2.00
CA ALA A 129 14.86 13.33 -3.12
C ALA A 129 14.51 14.02 -4.45
N ASP A 130 13.32 14.62 -4.57
CA ASP A 130 12.94 15.44 -5.72
C ASP A 130 12.94 16.92 -5.32
N SER A 131 13.86 17.69 -5.91
CA SER A 131 14.00 19.12 -5.59
C SER A 131 12.73 19.91 -5.86
N ARG A 132 11.88 19.47 -6.80
CA ARG A 132 10.61 20.15 -7.13
C ARG A 132 9.63 20.10 -5.95
N ILE A 133 9.62 19.00 -5.21
CA ILE A 133 8.85 18.84 -3.96
C ILE A 133 9.34 19.84 -2.90
N THR A 134 10.66 19.97 -2.73
CA THR A 134 11.24 20.90 -1.75
C THR A 134 11.00 22.37 -2.08
N LEU A 135 10.78 22.67 -3.36
CA LEU A 135 10.58 24.01 -3.90
C LEU A 135 9.10 24.34 -4.18
N ALA A 136 8.18 23.42 -3.88
CA ALA A 136 6.76 23.61 -4.12
C ALA A 136 6.22 24.82 -3.33
N LYS A 137 5.50 25.71 -4.02
CA LYS A 137 5.01 26.98 -3.44
C LYS A 137 3.60 26.89 -2.89
N ASN A 138 2.85 25.87 -3.28
CA ASN A 138 1.47 25.63 -2.88
C ASN A 138 1.22 24.11 -2.86
N TYR A 139 0.12 23.69 -2.24
CA TYR A 139 -0.23 22.27 -2.11
C TYR A 139 -0.60 21.62 -3.45
N HIS A 140 -0.99 22.40 -4.45
CA HIS A 140 -1.30 21.89 -5.78
C HIS A 140 -0.03 21.42 -6.49
N ASP A 141 0.99 22.28 -6.59
CA ASP A 141 2.31 21.95 -7.11
C ASP A 141 2.95 20.80 -6.32
N LEU A 142 2.87 20.86 -4.98
CA LEU A 142 3.39 19.81 -4.11
C LEU A 142 2.76 18.45 -4.42
N SER A 143 1.42 18.39 -4.46
CA SER A 143 0.67 17.16 -4.74
C SER A 143 0.99 16.61 -6.13
N LYS A 144 1.07 17.48 -7.14
CA LYS A 144 1.47 17.11 -8.48
C LYS A 144 2.85 16.47 -8.52
N TYR A 145 3.85 17.09 -7.88
CA TYR A 145 5.21 16.55 -7.88
C TYR A 145 5.33 15.23 -7.12
N ILE A 146 4.58 15.05 -6.02
CA ILE A 146 4.52 13.76 -5.30
C ILE A 146 3.83 12.68 -6.15
N LEU A 147 2.74 13.00 -6.85
CA LEU A 147 2.09 12.07 -7.78
C LEU A 147 3.01 11.65 -8.93
N GLU A 148 3.75 12.59 -9.52
CA GLU A 148 4.74 12.31 -10.55
C GLU A 148 5.88 11.42 -10.03
N MET A 149 6.33 11.64 -8.78
CA MET A 149 7.30 10.76 -8.12
C MET A 149 6.74 9.34 -7.97
N ALA A 150 5.53 9.19 -7.42
CA ALA A 150 4.88 7.89 -7.28
C ALA A 150 4.72 7.18 -8.63
N SER A 151 4.39 7.91 -9.70
CA SER A 151 4.24 7.34 -11.05
C SER A 151 5.55 6.78 -11.59
N ARG A 152 6.67 7.51 -11.43
CA ARG A 152 8.00 7.02 -11.83
C ARG A 152 8.40 5.78 -11.04
N ASP A 153 8.18 5.79 -9.73
CA ASP A 153 8.56 4.68 -8.87
C ASP A 153 7.71 3.44 -9.20
N ALA A 154 6.39 3.61 -9.35
CA ALA A 154 5.50 2.53 -9.74
C ALA A 154 5.87 1.91 -11.10
N PHE A 155 6.27 2.74 -12.08
CA PHE A 155 6.79 2.26 -13.35
C PHE A 155 8.11 1.49 -13.19
N SER A 156 9.01 1.98 -12.33
CA SER A 156 10.27 1.30 -12.02
C SER A 156 10.02 -0.08 -11.39
N VAL A 157 9.08 -0.19 -10.44
CA VAL A 157 8.74 -1.49 -9.83
C VAL A 157 8.13 -2.44 -10.84
N LYS A 158 7.17 -1.97 -11.66
CA LYS A 158 6.58 -2.81 -12.72
C LYS A 158 7.64 -3.33 -13.70
N THR A 159 8.61 -2.48 -14.04
CA THR A 159 9.75 -2.86 -14.90
C THR A 159 10.63 -3.91 -14.22
N TYR A 160 10.96 -3.71 -12.94
CA TYR A 160 11.71 -4.67 -12.14
C TYR A 160 11.03 -6.04 -12.10
N LEU A 161 9.73 -6.07 -11.77
CA LEU A 161 8.94 -7.30 -11.73
C LEU A 161 8.85 -7.97 -13.11
N THR A 162 8.73 -7.19 -14.19
CA THR A 162 8.70 -7.73 -15.56
C THR A 162 10.03 -8.43 -15.92
N LEU A 163 11.16 -7.91 -15.46
CA LEU A 163 12.45 -8.57 -15.62
C LEU A 163 12.54 -9.84 -14.77
N LEU A 164 12.02 -9.79 -13.54
CA LEU A 164 11.97 -10.93 -12.63
C LEU A 164 11.11 -12.08 -13.18
N ALA A 165 9.97 -11.75 -13.80
CA ALA A 165 9.08 -12.72 -14.45
C ALA A 165 9.76 -13.53 -15.56
N LYS A 166 10.77 -12.97 -16.23
CA LYS A 166 11.56 -13.73 -17.23
C LYS A 166 12.40 -14.83 -16.58
N ARG A 167 12.83 -14.63 -15.33
CA ARG A 167 13.61 -15.60 -14.57
C ARG A 167 12.72 -16.60 -13.85
N TYR A 168 11.55 -16.17 -13.39
CA TYR A 168 10.59 -16.97 -12.64
C TYR A 168 9.20 -16.92 -13.31
N PRO A 169 9.02 -17.51 -14.50
CA PRO A 169 7.80 -17.34 -15.30
C PRO A 169 6.56 -18.03 -14.72
N SER A 170 6.72 -18.96 -13.78
CA SER A 170 5.62 -19.67 -13.12
C SER A 170 5.26 -19.09 -11.76
N ASP A 171 5.92 -17.99 -11.36
CA ASP A 171 5.69 -17.31 -10.11
C ASP A 171 4.38 -16.53 -10.15
N LYS A 172 3.43 -16.95 -9.32
CA LYS A 172 2.08 -16.38 -9.29
C LYS A 172 2.09 -14.97 -8.69
N ALA A 173 2.90 -14.72 -7.66
CA ALA A 173 2.98 -13.42 -7.00
C ALA A 173 3.53 -12.35 -7.96
N ILE A 174 4.57 -12.70 -8.73
CA ILE A 174 5.11 -11.80 -9.77
C ILE A 174 4.04 -11.50 -10.82
N GLY A 175 3.34 -12.53 -11.33
CA GLY A 175 2.29 -12.36 -12.33
C GLY A 175 1.14 -11.47 -11.85
N GLU A 176 0.63 -11.75 -10.64
CA GLU A 176 -0.40 -10.95 -9.99
C GLU A 176 0.03 -9.49 -9.83
N CYS A 177 1.26 -9.26 -9.38
CA CYS A 177 1.76 -7.90 -9.23
C CYS A 177 1.84 -7.13 -10.54
N ILE A 178 2.32 -7.73 -11.62
CA ILE A 178 2.50 -7.04 -12.90
C ILE A 178 1.15 -6.70 -13.54
N TYR A 179 0.26 -7.69 -13.61
CA TYR A 179 -0.94 -7.62 -14.45
C TYR A 179 -2.17 -7.09 -13.73
N LEU A 180 -2.24 -7.24 -12.40
CA LEU A 180 -3.38 -6.77 -11.61
C LEU A 180 -3.00 -5.52 -10.82
N THR A 181 -2.02 -5.64 -9.92
CA THR A 181 -1.82 -4.60 -8.90
C THR A 181 -1.07 -3.38 -9.44
N TYR A 182 0.03 -3.54 -10.18
CA TYR A 182 0.74 -2.42 -10.81
C TYR A 182 0.05 -1.86 -12.06
N ALA A 183 -0.80 -2.65 -12.72
CA ALA A 183 -1.71 -2.12 -13.73
C ALA A 183 -2.73 -1.14 -13.09
N THR A 184 -3.35 -1.56 -11.99
CA THR A 184 -4.25 -0.70 -11.19
C THR A 184 -3.52 0.52 -10.64
N THR A 185 -2.34 0.33 -10.04
CA THR A 185 -1.53 1.41 -9.44
C THR A 185 -1.19 2.49 -10.44
N THR A 186 -0.64 2.11 -11.60
CA THR A 186 -0.27 3.07 -12.65
C THR A 186 -1.48 3.76 -13.27
N GLY A 187 -2.57 3.03 -13.52
CA GLY A 187 -3.82 3.63 -14.00
C GLY A 187 -4.42 4.63 -13.01
N ALA A 188 -4.36 4.31 -11.71
CA ALA A 188 -4.86 5.18 -10.65
C ALA A 188 -4.00 6.44 -10.47
N LEU A 189 -2.67 6.34 -10.56
CA LEU A 189 -1.77 7.50 -10.52
C LEU A 189 -1.99 8.44 -11.71
N ASN A 190 -2.16 7.90 -12.91
CA ASN A 190 -2.50 8.71 -14.08
C ASN A 190 -3.86 9.40 -13.90
N SER A 191 -4.86 8.66 -13.39
CA SER A 191 -6.16 9.26 -13.09
C SER A 191 -6.09 10.34 -12.02
N ALA A 192 -5.22 10.20 -11.02
CA ALA A 192 -5.00 11.21 -10.00
C ALA A 192 -4.41 12.50 -10.60
N LEU A 193 -3.41 12.37 -11.48
CA LEU A 193 -2.81 13.50 -12.19
C LEU A 193 -3.83 14.21 -13.09
N ASP A 194 -4.62 13.47 -13.86
CA ASP A 194 -5.63 14.03 -14.78
C ASP A 194 -6.75 14.78 -14.03
N LYS A 195 -7.10 14.31 -12.84
CA LYS A 195 -8.18 14.90 -12.02
C LYS A 195 -7.71 16.04 -11.13
N LEU A 196 -6.40 16.18 -10.89
CA LEU A 196 -5.87 17.08 -9.85
C LEU A 196 -6.41 18.52 -9.94
N ASP A 197 -6.55 19.04 -11.17
CA ASP A 197 -6.97 20.43 -11.41
C ASP A 197 -8.48 20.64 -11.27
N ASN A 198 -9.28 19.63 -11.65
CA ASN A 198 -10.72 19.81 -11.89
C ASN A 198 -11.61 18.96 -10.97
N ASP A 199 -11.06 17.93 -10.35
CA ASP A 199 -11.72 17.04 -9.38
C ASP A 199 -10.71 16.57 -8.30
N PRO A 200 -10.28 17.47 -7.39
CA PRO A 200 -9.33 17.11 -6.33
C PRO A 200 -9.81 15.96 -5.43
N HIS A 201 -11.12 15.83 -5.20
CA HIS A 201 -11.68 14.69 -4.46
C HIS A 201 -11.43 13.36 -5.19
N GLY A 202 -11.77 13.30 -6.48
CA GLY A 202 -11.50 12.14 -7.30
C GLY A 202 -10.01 11.87 -7.51
N ALA A 203 -9.17 12.92 -7.52
CA ALA A 203 -7.71 12.78 -7.56
C ALA A 203 -7.18 12.10 -6.30
N ARG A 204 -7.66 12.53 -5.11
CA ARG A 204 -7.33 11.89 -3.83
C ARG A 204 -7.74 10.42 -3.79
N ASP A 205 -8.97 10.11 -4.20
CA ASP A 205 -9.47 8.72 -4.23
C ASP A 205 -8.62 7.84 -5.17
N SER A 206 -8.16 8.42 -6.28
CA SER A 206 -7.28 7.73 -7.23
C SER A 206 -5.87 7.53 -6.63
N ALA A 207 -5.32 8.51 -5.92
CA ALA A 207 -4.04 8.35 -5.20
C ALA A 207 -4.11 7.27 -4.10
N ILE A 208 -5.22 7.18 -3.37
CA ILE A 208 -5.45 6.12 -2.38
C ILE A 208 -5.56 4.75 -3.04
N THR A 209 -6.25 4.66 -4.19
CA THR A 209 -6.34 3.43 -4.98
C THR A 209 -4.96 2.95 -5.43
N ALA A 210 -4.09 3.89 -5.83
CA ALA A 210 -2.70 3.57 -6.17
C ALA A 210 -1.91 3.02 -4.98
N ALA A 211 -2.06 3.63 -3.80
CA ALA A 211 -1.42 3.14 -2.59
C ALA A 211 -1.81 1.67 -2.31
N PHE A 212 -3.11 1.34 -2.35
CA PHE A 212 -3.56 -0.02 -2.12
C PHE A 212 -3.07 -1.02 -3.16
N GLY A 213 -2.97 -0.63 -4.44
CA GLY A 213 -2.38 -1.51 -5.46
C GLY A 213 -0.94 -1.90 -5.12
N ALA A 214 -0.11 -0.95 -4.65
CA ALA A 214 1.26 -1.28 -4.22
C ALA A 214 1.27 -2.18 -2.97
N ALA A 215 0.40 -1.92 -1.99
CA ALA A 215 0.29 -2.74 -0.78
C ALA A 215 -0.22 -4.17 -1.06
N ASP A 216 -1.15 -4.32 -2.01
CA ASP A 216 -1.66 -5.63 -2.42
C ASP A 216 -0.58 -6.46 -3.12
N CYS A 217 0.31 -5.81 -3.88
CA CYS A 217 1.49 -6.49 -4.42
C CYS A 217 2.39 -7.02 -3.31
N ASP A 218 2.71 -6.19 -2.32
CA ASP A 218 3.56 -6.61 -1.20
C ASP A 218 2.94 -7.79 -0.44
N LYS A 219 1.63 -7.72 -0.20
CA LYS A 219 0.87 -8.79 0.44
C LYS A 219 0.88 -10.10 -0.37
N ALA A 220 0.84 -10.03 -1.71
CA ALA A 220 0.95 -11.21 -2.55
C ALA A 220 2.28 -11.95 -2.34
N PHE A 221 3.39 -11.20 -2.25
CA PHE A 221 4.71 -11.77 -1.95
C PHE A 221 4.84 -12.29 -0.52
N GLN A 222 4.27 -11.58 0.48
CA GLN A 222 4.28 -12.04 1.87
C GLN A 222 3.48 -13.33 2.10
N ASN A 223 2.42 -13.54 1.31
CA ASN A 223 1.59 -14.75 1.37
C ASN A 223 2.16 -15.91 0.55
N ASP A 224 3.23 -15.67 -0.21
CA ASP A 224 3.90 -16.72 -0.95
C ASP A 224 4.78 -17.57 -0.01
N THR A 225 4.92 -18.84 -0.36
CA THR A 225 5.78 -19.79 0.33
C THR A 225 7.24 -19.73 -0.14
N VAL A 226 7.49 -19.05 -1.26
CA VAL A 226 8.84 -18.84 -1.82
C VAL A 226 9.51 -17.62 -1.17
N VAL A 227 10.81 -17.74 -0.89
CA VAL A 227 11.61 -16.60 -0.44
C VAL A 227 11.92 -15.70 -1.63
N HIS A 228 11.45 -14.47 -1.56
CA HIS A 228 11.58 -13.46 -2.60
C HIS A 228 12.66 -12.43 -2.29
N ASP A 229 13.07 -11.67 -3.30
CA ASP A 229 14.01 -10.56 -3.11
C ASP A 229 13.39 -9.50 -2.18
N PRO A 230 14.03 -9.18 -1.03
CA PRO A 230 13.53 -8.17 -0.10
C PRO A 230 13.40 -6.77 -0.73
N ALA A 231 14.10 -6.49 -1.83
CA ALA A 231 13.95 -5.24 -2.57
C ALA A 231 12.52 -5.03 -3.09
N ILE A 232 11.74 -6.10 -3.31
CA ILE A 232 10.34 -6.00 -3.74
C ILE A 232 9.50 -5.33 -2.65
N HIS A 233 9.68 -5.77 -1.41
CA HIS A 233 8.96 -5.23 -0.25
C HIS A 233 9.24 -3.73 -0.07
N ILE A 234 10.52 -3.36 -0.10
CA ILE A 234 10.96 -1.97 0.04
C ILE A 234 10.31 -1.09 -1.04
N ARG A 235 10.41 -1.52 -2.30
CA ARG A 235 9.88 -0.79 -3.45
C ARG A 235 8.37 -0.63 -3.44
N ASN A 236 7.63 -1.68 -3.06
CA ASN A 236 6.18 -1.60 -2.91
C ASN A 236 5.79 -0.61 -1.80
N ASN A 237 6.49 -0.66 -0.67
CA ASN A 237 6.24 0.26 0.44
C ASN A 237 6.58 1.71 0.11
N GLU A 238 7.61 1.97 -0.69
CA GLU A 238 7.90 3.31 -1.21
C GLU A 238 6.74 3.85 -2.05
N VAL A 239 6.28 3.10 -3.06
CA VAL A 239 5.16 3.51 -3.92
C VAL A 239 3.87 3.71 -3.10
N PHE A 240 3.61 2.81 -2.16
CA PHE A 240 2.51 2.94 -1.20
C PHE A 240 2.62 4.26 -0.43
N PHE A 241 3.78 4.52 0.18
CA PHE A 241 4.00 5.67 1.04
C PHE A 241 3.87 6.99 0.29
N ILE A 242 4.49 7.10 -0.88
CA ILE A 242 4.46 8.31 -1.71
C ILE A 242 3.01 8.59 -2.19
N SER A 243 2.27 7.54 -2.54
CA SER A 243 0.85 7.66 -2.93
C SER A 243 -0.04 8.15 -1.77
N VAL A 244 0.25 7.71 -0.53
CA VAL A 244 -0.42 8.25 0.66
C VAL A 244 -0.06 9.72 0.88
N MET A 245 1.20 10.11 0.71
CA MET A 245 1.63 11.51 0.81
C MET A 245 0.95 12.39 -0.24
N ALA A 246 0.81 11.91 -1.48
CA ALA A 246 0.03 12.61 -2.49
C ALA A 246 -1.43 12.80 -2.02
N SER A 247 -2.06 11.74 -1.50
CA SER A 247 -3.44 11.82 -1.01
C SER A 247 -3.63 12.84 0.11
N LEU A 248 -2.66 12.96 1.03
CA LEU A 248 -2.68 13.96 2.10
C LEU A 248 -2.47 15.36 1.54
N GLY A 249 -1.53 15.54 0.61
CA GLY A 249 -1.30 16.83 -0.04
C GLY A 249 -2.55 17.36 -0.74
N ILE A 250 -3.30 16.46 -1.39
CA ILE A 250 -4.53 16.80 -2.12
C ILE A 250 -5.66 17.24 -1.18
N ILE A 251 -5.67 16.82 0.10
CA ILE A 251 -6.68 17.28 1.08
C ILE A 251 -6.65 18.81 1.22
N HIS A 252 -5.48 19.43 1.10
CA HIS A 252 -5.34 20.88 1.21
C HIS A 252 -5.89 21.66 0.00
N LEU A 253 -6.52 20.99 -0.95
CA LEU A 253 -7.15 21.59 -2.12
C LEU A 253 -8.66 21.81 -1.96
N PHE A 254 -9.28 21.39 -0.85
CA PHE A 254 -10.74 21.51 -0.61
C PHE A 254 -11.16 21.59 0.87
#